data_AF-A0A7X6XSF5-F1
#
_entry.id   AF-A0A7X6XSF5-F1
#
_cell.length_a   1.000
_cell.length_b   1.000
_cell.length_c   1.000
_cell.angle_alpha   90.00
_cell.angle_beta   90.00
_cell.angle_gamma   90.00
#
_symmetry.space_group_name_H-M   'P 1'
#
loop_
_entity.id
_entity.type
_entity.pdbx_description
1 polymer ?
#
loop_
_entity_poly.entity_id
_entity_poly.type
_entity_poly.pdbx_seq_one_letter_code
_entity_poly.pdbx_strand_id
1 'polypeptide(L)'
;MQDYIHLMIILLILLSMTIFYIRFEKKTINAEEIVLIAMLSAIAAVGRIPFAALPSVQPTSFIIIITAKTFGREVGFLVGNFAALVSNIFLGQGPWTLFQMISWGLMGFTAGMFKEYSFLKAKAGLCT
;
A
#
# COMPACT_ATOMS: atom_id res chain seq x y z
N MET A 1 -27.66 0.84 -17.86
CA MET A 1 -26.25 0.38 -17.99
C MET A 1 -25.34 1.09 -16.98
N GLN A 2 -25.52 2.40 -16.76
CA GLN A 2 -24.80 3.18 -15.74
C GLN A 2 -24.98 2.65 -14.31
N ASP A 3 -26.19 2.24 -13.92
CA ASP A 3 -26.47 1.75 -12.55
C ASP A 3 -25.73 0.46 -12.18
N TYR A 4 -25.52 -0.42 -13.17
CA TYR A 4 -24.73 -1.65 -12.99
C TYR A 4 -23.25 -1.34 -12.72
N ILE A 5 -22.71 -0.28 -13.32
CA ILE A 5 -21.31 0.13 -13.14
C ILE A 5 -21.10 0.66 -11.72
N HIS A 6 -22.02 1.46 -11.19
CA HIS A 6 -21.97 1.94 -9.81
C HIS A 6 -22.08 0.81 -8.78
N LEU A 7 -22.96 -0.17 -9.03
CA LEU A 7 -23.08 -1.38 -8.21
C LEU A 7 -21.79 -2.21 -8.21
N MET A 8 -21.12 -2.37 -9.37
CA MET A 8 -19.84 -3.08 -9.44
C MET A 8 -18.71 -2.35 -8.70
N ILE A 9 -18.70 -1.01 -8.72
CA ILE A 9 -17.71 -0.20 -7.99
C ILE A 9 -17.89 -0.34 -6.46
N ILE A 10 -19.13 -0.26 -5.98
CA ILE A 10 -19.44 -0.45 -4.56
C ILE A 10 -19.04 -1.88 -4.12
N LEU A 11 -19.35 -2.89 -4.93
CA LEU A 11 -18.98 -4.28 -4.67
C LEU A 11 -17.45 -4.48 -4.61
N LEU A 12 -16.70 -3.82 -5.50
CA LEU A 12 -15.23 -3.86 -5.52
C LEU A 12 -14.60 -3.17 -4.31
N ILE A 13 -15.15 -2.05 -3.87
CA ILE A 13 -14.73 -1.36 -2.64
C ILE A 13 -14.97 -2.27 -1.42
N LEU A 14 -16.13 -2.91 -1.36
CA LEU A 14 -16.47 -3.89 -0.31
C LEU A 14 -15.50 -5.08 -0.33
N LEU A 15 -15.17 -5.62 -1.50
CA LEU A 15 -14.20 -6.72 -1.64
C LEU A 15 -12.82 -6.31 -1.12
N SER A 16 -12.36 -5.11 -1.47
CA SER A 16 -11.09 -4.55 -0.97
C SER A 16 -11.08 -4.41 0.56
N MET A 17 -12.17 -3.89 1.14
CA MET A 17 -12.35 -3.81 2.60
C MET A 17 -12.32 -5.20 3.24
N THR A 18 -12.90 -6.21 2.61
CA THR A 18 -12.88 -7.60 3.08
C THR A 18 -11.47 -8.20 3.06
N ILE A 19 -10.69 -7.98 1.99
CA ILE A 19 -9.27 -8.40 1.92
C ILE A 19 -8.48 -7.73 3.05
N PHE A 20 -8.74 -6.46 3.33
CA PHE A 20 -8.11 -5.73 4.43
C PHE A 20 -8.44 -6.36 5.79
N TYR A 21 -9.73 -6.62 6.06
CA TYR A 21 -10.18 -7.22 7.32
C TYR A 21 -9.53 -8.58 7.58
N ILE A 22 -9.48 -9.45 6.57
CA ILE A 22 -8.85 -10.78 6.66
C ILE A 22 -7.34 -10.69 6.95
N ARG A 23 -6.68 -9.64 6.45
CA ARG A 23 -5.25 -9.40 6.68
C ARG A 23 -4.97 -8.80 8.05
N PHE A 24 -5.88 -7.96 8.55
CA PHE A 24 -5.75 -7.26 9.83
C PHE A 24 -6.08 -8.16 11.02
N GLU A 25 -7.08 -9.04 10.89
CA GLU A 25 -7.54 -9.93 11.97
C GLU A 25 -6.49 -10.96 12.40
N LYS A 26 -5.58 -11.36 11.49
CA LYS A 26 -4.58 -12.40 11.77
C LYS A 26 -3.35 -11.91 12.52
N LYS A 27 -3.24 -10.62 12.86
CA LYS A 27 -1.98 -10.05 13.33
C LYS A 27 -2.16 -9.16 14.56
N THR A 28 -1.34 -9.41 15.57
CA THR A 28 -1.18 -8.52 16.74
C THR A 28 -0.31 -7.34 16.35
N ILE A 29 -0.91 -6.31 15.77
CA ILE A 29 -0.23 -5.04 15.46
C ILE A 29 -0.35 -4.13 16.68
N ASN A 30 0.76 -3.54 17.12
CA ASN A 30 0.74 -2.57 18.21
C ASN A 30 0.07 -1.27 17.77
N ALA A 31 -0.61 -0.57 18.67
CA ALA A 31 -1.32 0.67 18.36
C ALA A 31 -0.42 1.73 17.70
N GLU A 32 0.83 1.84 18.13
CA GLU A 32 1.83 2.76 17.56
C GLU A 32 2.14 2.44 16.08
N GLU A 33 2.21 1.17 15.73
CA GLU A 33 2.48 0.71 14.37
C GLU A 33 1.29 1.01 13.45
N ILE A 34 0.05 0.88 13.94
CA ILE A 34 -1.16 1.27 13.21
C ILE A 34 -1.14 2.77 12.92
N VAL A 35 -0.80 3.60 13.90
CA VAL A 35 -0.72 5.06 13.74
C VAL A 35 0.36 5.44 12.73
N LEU A 36 1.53 4.80 12.78
CA LEU A 36 2.60 5.01 11.80
C LEU A 36 2.18 4.63 10.36
N ILE A 37 1.51 3.48 10.20
CA ILE A 37 0.95 3.05 8.90
C ILE A 37 -0.03 4.09 8.37
N ALA A 38 -0.92 4.60 9.22
CA ALA A 38 -1.91 5.60 8.84
C ALA A 38 -1.24 6.91 8.39
N MET A 39 -0.26 7.41 9.15
CA MET A 39 0.46 8.64 8.79
C MET A 39 1.24 8.50 7.48
N LEU A 40 1.98 7.41 7.30
CA LEU A 40 2.75 7.17 6.08
C LEU A 40 1.85 7.03 4.85
N SER A 41 0.71 6.36 5.01
CA SER A 41 -0.29 6.22 3.95
C SER A 41 -0.91 7.56 3.57
N ALA A 42 -1.19 8.43 4.55
CA ALA A 42 -1.70 9.77 4.30
C ALA A 42 -0.69 10.61 3.51
N ILE A 43 0.59 10.59 3.89
CA ILE A 43 1.65 11.30 3.17
C ILE A 43 1.79 10.76 1.74
N ALA A 44 1.76 9.43 1.57
CA ALA A 44 1.83 8.80 0.25
C ALA A 44 0.64 9.16 -0.65
N ALA A 45 -0.56 9.26 -0.08
CA ALA A 45 -1.76 9.67 -0.80
C ALA A 45 -1.72 11.15 -1.20
N VAL A 46 -1.34 12.05 -0.27
CA VAL A 46 -1.19 13.49 -0.55
C VAL A 46 -0.12 13.73 -1.59
N GLY A 47 0.98 12.97 -1.57
CA GLY A 47 2.05 13.04 -2.57
C GLY A 47 1.57 12.78 -4.01
N ARG A 48 0.40 12.19 -4.21
CA ARG A 48 -0.18 11.95 -5.55
C ARG A 48 -0.96 13.16 -6.08
N ILE A 49 -1.53 13.98 -5.20
CA ILE A 49 -2.49 15.04 -5.53
C ILE A 49 -1.83 16.17 -6.36
N PRO A 50 -0.68 16.76 -5.96
CA PRO A 50 -0.06 17.84 -6.72
C PRO A 50 0.69 17.35 -7.97
N PHE A 51 1.08 16.06 -7.99
CA PHE A 51 1.78 15.44 -9.13
C PHE A 51 0.83 14.80 -10.15
N ALA A 52 -0.49 14.97 -10.01
CA ALA A 52 -1.47 14.51 -11.01
C ALA A 52 -1.23 15.12 -12.41
N ALA A 53 -0.55 16.26 -12.50
CA ALA A 53 -0.16 16.91 -13.75
C ALA A 53 1.05 16.27 -14.46
N LEU A 54 1.85 15.43 -13.77
CA LEU A 54 3.01 14.75 -14.34
C LEU A 54 2.80 13.22 -14.35
N PRO A 55 2.35 12.63 -15.47
CA PRO A 55 1.89 11.24 -15.54
C PRO A 55 2.96 10.16 -15.38
N SER A 56 4.20 10.51 -14.98
CA SER A 56 5.32 9.56 -14.90
C SER A 56 6.06 9.54 -13.57
N VAL A 57 5.86 10.51 -12.67
CA VAL A 57 6.55 10.54 -11.38
C VAL A 57 5.51 10.60 -10.26
N GLN A 58 5.27 9.44 -9.65
CA GLN A 58 4.39 9.33 -8.49
C GLN A 58 5.23 9.12 -7.23
N PRO A 59 5.40 10.15 -6.38
CA PRO A 59 6.14 10.04 -5.12
C PRO A 59 5.60 8.93 -4.21
N THR A 60 4.33 8.56 -4.39
CA THR A 60 3.63 7.48 -3.70
C THR A 60 4.41 6.16 -3.73
N SER A 61 4.90 5.75 -4.91
CA SER A 61 5.67 4.51 -5.07
C SER A 61 6.97 4.53 -4.27
N PHE A 62 7.65 5.67 -4.24
CA PHE A 62 8.89 5.85 -3.47
C PHE A 62 8.65 5.73 -1.96
N ILE A 63 7.59 6.38 -1.46
CA ILE A 63 7.21 6.30 -0.04
C ILE A 63 6.86 4.86 0.37
N ILE A 64 6.14 4.14 -0.49
CA ILE A 64 5.80 2.72 -0.26
C ILE A 64 7.06 1.87 -0.16
N ILE A 65 8.01 2.04 -1.08
CA ILE A 65 9.27 1.26 -1.10
C ILE A 65 10.12 1.55 0.14
N ILE A 66 10.28 2.81 0.54
CA ILE A 66 11.04 3.17 1.75
C ILE A 66 10.37 2.59 2.99
N THR A 67 9.05 2.75 3.10
CA THR A 67 8.28 2.24 4.22
C THR A 67 8.40 0.72 4.33
N ALA A 68 8.32 0.01 3.20
CA ALA A 68 8.53 -1.43 3.13
C ALA A 68 9.95 -1.84 3.54
N LYS A 69 10.97 -1.08 3.14
CA LYS A 69 12.37 -1.34 3.52
C LYS A 69 12.63 -1.08 5.00
N THR A 70 11.96 -0.09 5.60
CA THR A 70 12.15 0.26 7.02
C THR A 70 11.37 -0.67 7.94
N PHE A 71 10.08 -0.90 7.67
CA PHE A 71 9.19 -1.63 8.57
C PHE A 71 8.96 -3.10 8.17
N GLY A 72 9.27 -3.47 6.91
CA GLY A 72 9.15 -4.84 6.40
C GLY A 72 8.04 -5.03 5.37
N ARG A 73 7.97 -6.26 4.82
CA ARG A 73 7.08 -6.63 3.71
C ARG A 73 5.59 -6.40 3.98
N GLU A 74 5.14 -6.67 5.20
CA GLU A 74 3.72 -6.59 5.56
C GLU A 74 3.25 -5.15 5.69
N VAL A 75 4.05 -4.31 6.35
CA VAL A 75 3.78 -2.88 6.51
C VAL A 75 3.81 -2.17 5.16
N GLY A 76 4.77 -2.51 4.29
CA GLY A 76 4.83 -2.01 2.91
C GLY A 76 3.57 -2.34 2.09
N PHE A 77 3.07 -3.57 2.22
CA PHE A 77 1.83 -3.98 1.55
C PHE A 77 0.61 -3.20 2.05
N LEU A 78 0.50 -2.98 3.37
CA LEU A 78 -0.61 -2.24 3.96
C LEU A 78 -0.60 -0.77 3.53
N VAL A 79 0.56 -0.12 3.60
CA VAL A 79 0.71 1.28 3.22
C VAL A 79 0.43 1.50 1.73
N GLY A 80 0.85 0.58 0.85
CA GLY A 80 0.53 0.64 -0.57
C GLY A 80 -0.97 0.56 -0.87
N ASN A 81 -1.68 -0.34 -0.18
CA ASN A 81 -3.14 -0.44 -0.31
C ASN A 81 -3.87 0.81 0.21
N PHE A 82 -3.49 1.31 1.39
CA PHE A 82 -4.10 2.51 1.95
C PHE A 82 -3.79 3.76 1.14
N ALA A 83 -2.56 3.91 0.63
CA ALA A 83 -2.22 5.04 -0.23
C ALA A 83 -3.07 5.06 -1.52
N ALA A 84 -3.30 3.91 -2.15
CA ALA A 84 -4.21 3.78 -3.29
C ALA A 84 -5.65 4.17 -2.91
N LEU A 85 -6.18 3.59 -1.83
CA LEU A 85 -7.54 3.86 -1.36
C LEU A 85 -7.73 5.34 -1.05
N VAL A 86 -6.88 5.93 -0.22
CA VAL A 86 -6.98 7.33 0.23
C VAL A 86 -6.77 8.27 -0.95
N SER A 87 -5.80 8.03 -1.84
CA SER A 87 -5.62 8.88 -3.02
C SER A 87 -6.82 8.85 -3.97
N ASN A 88 -7.49 7.71 -4.09
CA ASN A 88 -8.67 7.56 -4.95
C ASN A 88 -9.96 8.10 -4.30
N ILE A 89 -9.97 8.39 -3.00
CA ILE A 89 -11.06 9.21 -2.41
C ILE A 89 -11.03 10.62 -2.99
N PHE A 90 -9.83 11.20 -3.19
CA PHE A 90 -9.67 12.55 -3.74
C PHE A 90 -9.76 12.60 -5.28
N LEU A 91 -9.18 11.60 -5.97
CA LEU A 91 -9.12 11.57 -7.44
C LEU A 91 -10.33 10.86 -8.10
N GLY A 92 -11.19 10.24 -7.30
CA GLY A 92 -12.34 9.47 -7.76
C GLY A 92 -12.09 7.95 -7.74
N GLN A 93 -13.12 7.23 -7.33
CA GLN A 93 -13.13 5.77 -7.25
C GLN A 93 -13.57 5.18 -8.59
N GLY A 94 -12.79 4.23 -9.10
CA GLY A 94 -13.16 3.48 -10.31
C GLY A 94 -12.55 2.08 -10.35
N PRO A 95 -12.80 1.30 -11.42
CA PRO A 95 -12.30 -0.08 -11.57
C PRO A 95 -10.77 -0.19 -11.48
N TRP A 96 -10.05 0.87 -11.85
CA TRP A 96 -8.59 0.95 -11.75
C TRP A 96 -8.07 0.93 -10.31
N THR A 97 -8.91 1.23 -9.31
CA THR A 97 -8.52 1.25 -7.90
C THR A 97 -8.05 -0.12 -7.45
N LEU A 98 -8.73 -1.20 -7.87
CA LEU A 98 -8.34 -2.55 -7.52
C LEU A 98 -6.93 -2.86 -8.04
N PHE A 99 -6.67 -2.53 -9.31
CA PHE A 99 -5.36 -2.74 -9.91
C PHE A 99 -4.28 -1.89 -9.23
N GLN A 100 -4.57 -0.63 -8.90
CA GLN A 100 -3.63 0.24 -8.18
C GLN A 100 -3.31 -0.30 -6.77
N MET A 101 -4.32 -0.77 -6.04
CA MET A 101 -4.17 -1.39 -4.73
C MET A 101 -3.30 -2.66 -4.80
N ILE A 102 -3.58 -3.53 -5.76
CA ILE A 102 -2.79 -4.76 -5.96
C ILE A 102 -1.36 -4.42 -6.38
N SER A 103 -1.17 -3.52 -7.35
CA SER A 103 0.16 -3.14 -7.84
C SER A 103 1.01 -2.48 -6.76
N TRP A 104 0.48 -1.52 -6.03
CA TRP A 104 1.21 -0.83 -4.95
C TRP A 104 1.39 -1.68 -3.71
N GLY A 105 0.41 -2.52 -3.37
CA GLY A 105 0.54 -3.52 -2.33
C GLY A 105 1.67 -4.50 -2.65
N LEU A 106 1.68 -5.11 -3.84
CA LEU A 106 2.73 -6.03 -4.27
C LEU A 106 4.09 -5.35 -4.39
N MET A 107 4.14 -4.09 -4.84
CA MET A 107 5.37 -3.30 -4.87
C MET A 107 5.96 -3.12 -3.46
N GLY A 108 5.14 -2.75 -2.47
CA GLY A 108 5.57 -2.69 -1.07
C GLY A 108 5.98 -4.05 -0.52
N PHE A 109 5.25 -5.11 -0.84
CA PHE A 109 5.58 -6.46 -0.38
C PHE A 109 6.94 -6.94 -0.91
N THR A 110 7.16 -6.81 -2.21
CA THR A 110 8.41 -7.20 -2.87
C THR A 110 9.59 -6.37 -2.36
N ALA A 111 9.43 -5.05 -2.23
CA ALA A 111 10.46 -4.19 -1.65
C ALA A 111 10.85 -4.60 -0.21
N GLY A 112 9.87 -4.98 0.61
CA GLY A 112 10.14 -5.47 1.96
C GLY A 112 10.76 -6.88 2.00
N MET A 113 10.50 -7.74 1.01
CA MET A 113 11.20 -9.03 0.90
C MET A 113 12.71 -8.86 0.68
N PHE A 114 13.12 -7.85 -0.10
CA PHE A 114 14.54 -7.54 -0.31
C PHE A 114 15.26 -7.11 0.98
N LYS A 115 14.56 -6.48 1.93
CA LYS A 115 15.10 -6.15 3.26
C LYS A 115 15.55 -7.41 4.00
N GLU A 116 14.71 -8.45 4.02
CA GLU A 116 15.02 -9.70 4.71
C GLU A 116 16.20 -10.42 4.08
N TYR A 117 16.30 -10.42 2.75
CA TYR A 117 17.44 -10.99 2.04
C TYR A 117 18.76 -10.26 2.34
N SER A 118 18.73 -8.92 2.41
CA SER A 118 19.88 -8.09 2.78
C SER A 118 20.34 -8.34 4.22
N PHE A 119 19.40 -8.47 5.16
CA PHE A 119 19.72 -8.71 6.57
C PHE A 119 20.22 -10.14 6.82
N LEU A 120 19.68 -11.13 6.10
CA LEU A 120 20.16 -12.51 6.12
C LEU A 120 21.59 -12.63 5.56
N LYS A 121 21.90 -11.91 4.47
CA LYS A 121 23.25 -11.88 3.89
C LYS A 121 24.25 -11.13 4.78
N ALA A 122 23.82 -10.06 5.45
CA ALA A 122 24.64 -9.35 6.43
C ALA A 122 24.98 -10.25 7.64
N LYS A 123 24.02 -11.02 8.16
CA LYS A 123 24.30 -12.02 9.21
C LYS A 123 25.17 -13.19 8.72
N ALA A 124 24.97 -13.66 7.49
CA ALA A 124 25.74 -14.77 6.93
C ALA A 124 27.21 -14.40 6.65
N GLY A 125 27.51 -13.12 6.38
CA GLY A 125 28.87 -12.61 6.20
C GLY A 125 29.64 -12.32 7.49
N LEU A 126 29.01 -12.50 8.66
CA LEU A 126 29.59 -12.24 9.99
C LEU A 126 30.06 -13.51 10.74
N CYS A 127 29.99 -14.67 10.08
CA CYS A 127 30.50 -15.95 10.59
C CYS A 127 31.72 -16.47 9.81
N THR A 128 32.56 -15.58 9.28
CA THR A 128 33.90 -15.91 8.74
C THR A 128 34.93 -15.02 9.41
#